data_AF-A0A8T6K3G4-F1
#
_entry.id   AF-A0A8T6K3G4-F1
#
_cell.length_a   1.000
_cell.length_b   1.000
_cell.length_c   1.000
_cell.angle_alpha   90.00
_cell.angle_beta   90.00
_cell.angle_gamma   90.00
#
_symmetry.space_group_name_H-M   'P 1'
#
loop_
_entity.id
_entity.type
_entity.pdbx_description
1 polymer ?
#
loop_
_entity_poly.entity_id
_entity_poly.type
_entity_poly.pdbx_seq_one_letter_code
_entity_poly.pdbx_strand_id
1 'polypeptide(L)'
;MATMIDLEGELRDERGKRSARRARREGKAPAVLYGAGRPARMLSFSSEILNRRLEDPTFRSRVLNIRVGDKSQPAIVKDVQRHPSR
;
A
#
# COMPACT_ATOMS: atom_id res chain seq x y z
N MET A 1 -13.61 2.47 -20.12
CA MET A 1 -12.40 3.15 -19.62
C MET A 1 -11.57 2.12 -18.89
N ALA A 2 -10.35 1.84 -19.36
CA ALA A 2 -9.50 0.80 -18.77
C ALA A 2 -9.17 1.19 -17.32
N THR A 3 -9.72 0.47 -16.35
CA THR A 3 -9.32 0.60 -14.95
C THR A 3 -7.94 -0.04 -14.81
N MET A 4 -6.90 0.70 -15.14
CA MET A 4 -5.52 0.33 -14.83
C MET A 4 -5.37 0.31 -13.31
N ILE A 5 -5.53 -0.88 -12.72
CA ILE A 5 -5.30 -1.15 -11.30
C ILE A 5 -3.80 -1.31 -11.13
N ASP A 6 -3.20 -0.37 -10.40
CA ASP A 6 -1.76 -0.40 -10.13
C ASP A 6 -1.44 -1.20 -8.88
N LEU A 7 -2.30 -1.10 -7.88
CA LEU A 7 -2.10 -1.80 -6.61
C LEU A 7 -3.45 -2.16 -6.01
N GLU A 8 -3.59 -3.41 -5.60
CA GLU A 8 -4.75 -3.90 -4.86
C GLU A 8 -4.37 -4.11 -3.40
N GLY A 9 -5.17 -3.53 -2.52
CA GLY A 9 -4.97 -3.59 -1.08
C GLY A 9 -6.24 -3.94 -0.33
N GLU A 10 -6.04 -4.46 0.87
CA GLU A 10 -7.11 -4.81 1.80
C GLU A 10 -7.17 -3.79 2.93
N LEU A 11 -8.37 -3.58 3.49
CA LEU A 11 -8.50 -2.81 4.72
C LEU A 11 -7.96 -3.61 5.89
N ARG A 12 -7.28 -2.91 6.79
CA ARG A 12 -6.82 -3.48 8.04
C ARG A 12 -7.52 -2.81 9.21
N ASP A 13 -8.23 -3.58 10.03
CA ASP A 13 -8.90 -3.07 11.22
C ASP A 13 -7.96 -3.01 12.42
N GLU A 14 -7.05 -3.97 12.51
CA GLU A 14 -6.13 -4.08 13.64
C GLU A 14 -4.97 -3.07 13.59
N ARG A 15 -4.79 -2.35 14.70
CA ARG A 15 -3.73 -1.34 14.91
C ARG A 15 -2.55 -1.89 15.69
N GLY A 16 -1.42 -1.19 15.58
CA GLY A 16 -0.28 -1.37 16.46
C GLY A 16 0.79 -2.37 16.01
N LYS A 17 1.82 -2.50 16.86
CA LYS A 17 3.08 -3.21 16.58
C LYS A 17 2.88 -4.71 16.32
N ARG A 18 2.02 -5.38 17.08
CA ARG A 18 1.78 -6.83 16.95
C ARG A 18 1.08 -7.18 15.65
N SER A 19 0.00 -6.46 15.31
CA SER A 19 -0.72 -6.66 14.05
C SER A 19 0.17 -6.37 12.83
N ALA A 20 0.93 -5.26 12.86
CA ALA A 20 1.86 -4.95 11.78
C ALA A 20 3.02 -5.96 11.65
N ARG A 21 3.44 -6.61 12.74
CA ARG A 21 4.41 -7.71 12.70
C ARG A 21 3.80 -8.97 12.11
N ARG A 22 2.56 -9.30 12.47
CA ARG A 22 1.82 -10.44 11.93
C ARG A 22 1.63 -10.30 10.42
N ALA A 23 1.13 -9.15 9.95
CA ALA A 23 0.96 -8.87 8.52
C ALA A 23 2.26 -9.08 7.72
N ARG A 24 3.40 -8.58 8.23
CA ARG A 24 4.71 -8.79 7.57
C ARG A 24 5.13 -10.26 7.52
N ARG A 25 4.79 -11.05 8.54
CA ARG A 25 5.07 -12.51 8.56
C ARG A 25 4.19 -13.27 7.56
N GLU A 26 2.98 -12.77 7.31
CA GLU A 26 2.03 -13.31 6.33
C GLU A 26 2.31 -12.81 4.89
N GLY A 27 3.46 -12.18 4.64
CA GLY A 27 3.81 -11.67 3.31
C GLY A 27 3.05 -10.40 2.91
N LYS A 28 2.41 -9.70 3.86
CA LYS A 28 1.72 -8.43 3.62
C LYS A 28 2.52 -7.22 4.12
N ALA A 29 2.59 -6.18 3.29
CA ALA A 29 3.18 -4.89 3.63
C ALA A 29 2.09 -3.94 4.19
N PRO A 30 2.19 -3.51 5.46
CA PRO A 30 1.24 -2.57 6.03
C PRO A 30 1.49 -1.15 5.53
N ALA A 31 0.43 -0.41 5.24
CA ALA A 31 0.48 0.94 4.71
C ALA A 31 -0.64 1.83 5.26
N VAL A 32 -0.51 3.13 5.05
CA VAL A 32 -1.49 4.14 5.46
C VAL A 32 -1.81 5.03 4.27
N LEU A 33 -3.08 5.14 3.93
CA LEU A 33 -3.59 6.07 2.93
C LEU A 33 -4.20 7.28 3.66
N TYR A 34 -3.72 8.48 3.34
CA TYR A 34 -4.16 9.72 3.98
C TYR A 34 -4.16 10.88 2.98
N GLY A 35 -4.76 12.00 3.37
CA GLY A 35 -4.84 13.22 2.56
C GLY A 35 -6.24 13.52 2.04
N ALA A 36 -6.33 14.55 1.19
CA ALA A 36 -7.60 15.02 0.59
C ALA A 36 -8.72 15.32 1.61
N GLY A 37 -8.36 15.76 2.82
CA GLY A 37 -9.32 16.03 3.90
C GLY A 37 -10.05 14.79 4.46
N ARG A 38 -9.63 13.57 4.06
CA ARG A 38 -10.25 12.31 4.49
C ARG A 38 -9.53 11.70 5.69
N PRO A 39 -10.25 10.93 6.54
CA PRO A 39 -9.61 10.19 7.61
C PRO A 39 -8.61 9.17 7.05
N ALA A 40 -7.48 9.01 7.74
CA ALA A 40 -6.46 8.06 7.35
C ALA A 40 -6.99 6.62 7.44
N ARG A 41 -6.75 5.83 6.39
CA ARG A 41 -7.15 4.43 6.29
C ARG A 41 -5.93 3.54 6.33
N MET A 42 -6.00 2.47 7.11
CA MET A 42 -4.94 1.48 7.17
C MET A 42 -5.20 0.41 6.13
N LEU A 43 -4.17 0.13 5.35
CA LEU A 43 -4.21 -0.81 4.26
C LEU A 43 -3.13 -1.87 4.44
N SER A 44 -3.33 -3.02 3.82
CA SER A 44 -2.30 -4.02 3.62
C SER A 44 -2.21 -4.41 2.16
N PHE A 45 -0.99 -4.44 1.64
CA PHE A 45 -0.67 -4.84 0.28
C PHE A 45 0.11 -6.14 0.28
N SER A 46 0.12 -6.89 -0.82
CA SER A 46 1.09 -7.99 -0.99
C SER A 46 2.51 -7.42 -1.05
N SER A 47 3.40 -7.93 -0.19
CA SER A 47 4.79 -7.48 -0.14
C SER A 47 5.55 -7.84 -1.44
N GLU A 48 5.24 -8.97 -2.06
CA GLU A 48 5.86 -9.40 -3.31
C GLU A 48 5.52 -8.44 -4.45
N ILE A 49 4.23 -8.13 -4.61
CA ILE A 49 3.76 -7.21 -5.65
C ILE A 49 4.35 -5.81 -5.41
N LEU A 50 4.34 -5.35 -4.15
CA LEU A 50 4.86 -4.04 -3.80
C LEU A 50 6.37 -3.93 -4.05
N ASN A 51 7.15 -4.97 -3.77
CA ASN A 51 8.57 -5.01 -4.07
C ASN A 51 8.83 -4.97 -5.58
N ARG A 52 8.13 -5.79 -6.37
CA ARG A 52 8.26 -5.81 -7.83
C ARG A 52 7.91 -4.46 -8.45
N ARG A 53 6.87 -3.78 -7.95
CA ARG A 53 6.48 -2.45 -8.42
C ARG A 53 7.47 -1.37 -8.02
N LEU A 54 8.12 -1.50 -6.86
CA LEU A 54 9.14 -0.56 -6.39
C LEU A 54 10.49 -0.67 -7.10
N GLU A 55 10.70 -1.71 -7.91
CA GLU A 55 11.86 -1.81 -8.81
C GLU A 55 11.78 -0.80 -9.96
N ASP A 56 10.56 -0.45 -10.39
CA ASP A 56 10.35 0.61 -11.37
C ASP A 56 10.58 1.99 -10.72
N PRO A 57 11.59 2.76 -11.17
CA PRO A 57 11.87 4.09 -10.62
C PRO A 57 10.70 5.07 -10.77
N THR A 58 9.88 4.91 -11.81
CA THR A 58 8.75 5.79 -12.10
C THR A 58 7.57 5.59 -11.16
N PHE A 59 7.52 4.44 -10.47
CA PHE A 59 6.42 4.06 -9.59
C PHE A 59 6.22 5.05 -8.43
N ARG A 60 7.31 5.67 -7.93
CA ARG A 60 7.25 6.62 -6.82
C ARG A 60 6.73 8.01 -7.23
N SER A 61 6.99 8.43 -8.46
CA SER A 61 6.64 9.76 -8.96
C SER A 61 5.29 9.79 -9.69
N ARG A 62 4.71 8.63 -10.01
CA ARG A 62 3.45 8.52 -10.73
C ARG A 62 2.25 8.50 -9.78
N VAL A 63 1.13 9.04 -10.23
CA VAL A 63 -0.17 8.82 -9.58
C VAL A 63 -0.60 7.37 -9.83
N LEU A 64 -0.82 6.64 -8.73
CA LEU A 64 -1.23 5.23 -8.73
C LEU A 64 -2.71 5.13 -8.45
N ASN A 65 -3.39 4.21 -9.13
CA ASN A 65 -4.75 3.82 -8.77
C ASN A 65 -4.71 2.66 -7.79
N ILE A 66 -5.05 2.94 -6.52
CA ILE A 66 -5.13 1.95 -5.46
C ILE A 66 -6.57 1.43 -5.36
N ARG A 67 -6.77 0.14 -5.59
CA ARG A 67 -8.06 -0.53 -5.36
C ARG A 67 -8.11 -1.07 -3.93
N VAL A 68 -9.18 -0.74 -3.22
CA VAL A 68 -9.48 -1.24 -1.87
C VAL A 68 -10.93 -1.71 -1.84
N GLY A 69 -11.13 -3.02 -1.91
CA GLY A 69 -12.45 -3.61 -2.15
C GLY A 69 -13.05 -3.11 -3.47
N ASP A 70 -14.23 -2.49 -3.40
CA ASP A 70 -14.92 -1.95 -4.59
C ASP A 70 -14.58 -0.50 -4.91
N LYS A 71 -13.72 0.14 -4.10
CA LYS A 71 -13.36 1.54 -4.28
C LYS A 71 -11.96 1.67 -4.86
N SER A 72 -11.84 2.43 -5.95
CA SER A 72 -10.54 2.87 -6.47
C SER A 72 -10.26 4.29 -6.00
N GLN A 73 -9.02 4.55 -5.57
CA GLN A 73 -8.59 5.87 -5.13
C GLN A 73 -7.20 6.21 -5.71
N PRO A 74 -7.05 7.37 -6.37
CA PRO A 74 -5.75 7.83 -6.81
C PRO A 74 -4.90 8.25 -5.61
N ALA A 75 -3.64 7.82 -5.59
CA ALA A 75 -2.68 8.14 -4.54
C ALA A 75 -1.26 8.21 -5.12
N ILE A 76 -0.36 8.90 -4.42
CA ILE A 76 1.07 8.92 -4.73
C ILE A 76 1.85 8.34 -3.56
N VAL A 77 2.96 7.67 -3.84
CA VAL A 77 3.84 7.14 -2.81
C VAL A 77 4.55 8.29 -2.12
N LYS A 78 4.27 8.51 -0.83
CA LYS A 78 4.93 9.57 -0.07
C LYS A 78 6.23 9.13 0.60
N ASP A 79 6.22 7.94 1.18
CA ASP A 79 7.37 7.34 1.86
C ASP A 79 7.32 5.82 1.76
N VAL A 80 8.49 5.18 1.80
CA VAL A 80 8.65 3.73 1.75
C VAL A 80 9.66 3.30 2.81
N GLN A 81 9.17 2.60 3.82
CA GLN A 81 10.03 2.00 4.85
C GLN A 81 10.56 0.64 4.36
N ARG A 82 11.87 0.56 4.15
CA ARG A 82 12.56 -0.69 3.80
C ARG A 82 13.11 -1.37 5.05
N HIS A 83 13.33 -2.68 4.95
CA HIS A 83 14.00 -3.41 6.01
C HIS A 83 15.50 -3.02 6.03
N PRO A 84 16.14 -2.81 7.19
CA PRO A 84 17.53 -2.35 7.23
C PRO A 84 18.54 -3.35 6.66
N SER A 85 18.22 -4.65 6.76
CA SER A 85 19.13 -5.74 6.42
C SER A 85 18.62 -6.67 5.31
N ARG A 86 17.47 -6.35 4.70
CA ARG A 86 16.83 -7.15 3.64
C ARG A 86 16.30 -6.25 2.56
#